data_AF-A0A7V0IS57-F1
#
_entry.id   AF-A0A7V0IS57-F1
#
_cell.length_a   1.000
_cell.length_b   1.000
_cell.length_c   1.000
_cell.angle_alpha   90.00
_cell.angle_beta   90.00
_cell.angle_gamma   90.00
#
_symmetry.space_group_name_H-M   'P 1'
#
loop_
_entity.id
_entity.type
_entity.pdbx_description
1 polymer ?
#
loop_
_entity_poly.entity_id
_entity_poly.type
_entity_poly.pdbx_seq_one_letter_code
_entity_poly.pdbx_strand_id
1 'polypeptide(L)' 'IDEALAVEAAAFAGVFVTEDAKEGVAAFIAKREPEFEGR' A
#
# COMPACT_ATOMS: atom_id res chain seq x y z
N ILE A 1 -7.96 -2.41 22.15
CA ILE A 1 -6.84 -1.72 21.45
C ILE A 1 -6.05 -2.75 20.66
N ASP A 2 -5.52 -3.79 21.30
CA ASP A 2 -4.72 -4.83 20.63
C ASP A 2 -5.44 -5.52 19.45
N GLU A 3 -6.72 -5.84 19.60
CA GLU A 3 -7.51 -6.42 18.51
C GLU A 3 -7.67 -5.47 17.32
N ALA A 4 -7.89 -4.18 17.58
CA ALA A 4 -7.98 -3.17 16.52
C ALA A 4 -6.64 -3.02 15.78
N LEU A 5 -5.52 -3.01 16.51
CA LEU A 5 -4.18 -2.97 15.93
C LEU A 5 -3.89 -4.21 15.06
N ALA A 6 -4.33 -5.39 15.48
CA ALA A 6 -4.17 -6.61 14.71
C ALA A 6 -4.98 -6.57 13.39
N VAL A 7 -6.20 -6.04 13.44
CA VAL A 7 -7.04 -5.83 12.24
C VAL A 7 -6.39 -4.83 11.29
N GLU A 8 -5.91 -3.69 11.79
CA GLU A 8 -5.23 -2.67 10.99
C GLU A 8 -3.95 -3.23 10.35
N ALA A 9 -3.12 -3.96 11.11
CA ALA A 9 -1.89 -4.55 10.60
C ALA A 9 -2.15 -5.55 9.47
N ALA A 10 -3.17 -6.40 9.61
CA ALA A 10 -3.56 -7.36 8.58
C ALA A 10 -4.09 -6.66 7.31
N ALA A 11 -4.95 -5.66 7.48
CA ALA A 11 -5.48 -4.87 6.36
C ALA A 11 -4.37 -4.12 5.63
N PHE A 12 -3.46 -3.48 6.37
CA PHE A 12 -2.31 -2.79 5.80
C PHE A 12 -1.41 -3.75 5.03
N ALA A 13 -1.04 -4.89 5.62
CA ALA A 13 -0.21 -5.89 4.96
C ALA A 13 -0.84 -6.42 3.66
N GLY A 14 -2.18 -6.58 3.62
CA GLY A 14 -2.90 -7.01 2.42
C GLY A 14 -2.85 -6.00 1.28
N VAL A 15 -2.93 -4.69 1.58
CA VAL A 15 -2.81 -3.64 0.56
C VAL A 15 -1.34 -3.43 0.15
N PHE A 16 -0.39 -3.58 1.07
CA PHE A 16 1.02 -3.26 0.79
C PHE A 16 1.72 -4.24 -0.17
N VAL A 17 1.09 -5.37 -0.49
CA VAL A 17 1.60 -6.37 -1.44
C VAL A 17 1.08 -6.19 -2.87
N THR A 18 0.12 -5.27 -3.09
CA THR A 18 -0.48 -5.02 -4.41
C THR A 18 0.51 -4.34 -5.36
N GLU A 19 0.20 -4.35 -6.65
CA GLU A 19 1.01 -3.63 -7.63
C GLU A 19 0.87 -2.11 -7.44
N ASP A 20 -0.33 -1.63 -7.13
CA ASP A 20 -0.58 -0.22 -6.83
C ASP A 20 0.27 0.29 -5.63
N ALA A 21 0.46 -0.53 -4.59
CA ALA A 21 1.31 -0.16 -3.47
C ALA A 21 2.79 -0.02 -3.88
N LYS A 22 3.28 -0.96 -4.70
CA LYS A 22 4.65 -0.91 -5.24
C LYS A 22 4.85 0.29 -6.16
N GLU A 23 3.88 0.55 -7.02
CA GLU A 23 3.87 1.67 -7.96
C GLU A 23 3.86 3.02 -7.23
N GLY A 24 3.00 3.18 -6.22
CA GLY A 24 2.98 4.40 -5.40
C GLY A 24 4.31 4.69 -4.73
N VAL A 25 4.98 3.67 -4.18
CA VAL A 25 6.32 3.81 -3.57
C VAL A 25 7.37 4.15 -4.64
N ALA A 26 7.36 3.45 -5.77
CA ALA A 26 8.31 3.68 -6.87
C ALA A 26 8.17 5.08 -7.46
N ALA A 27 6.95 5.52 -7.74
CA ALA A 27 6.63 6.85 -8.25
C ALA A 27 7.06 7.96 -7.28
N PHE A 28 6.82 7.76 -5.97
CA PHE A 28 7.25 8.70 -4.93
C PHE A 28 8.78 8.88 -4.92
N ILE A 29 9.54 7.78 -4.94
CA ILE A 29 11.01 7.82 -5.00
C ILE A 29 11.48 8.51 -6.28
N ALA A 30 10.84 8.23 -7.40
CA ALA A 30 11.16 8.81 -8.71
C ALA A 30 10.64 10.24 -8.91
N LYS A 31 9.88 10.81 -7.95
CA LYS A 31 9.24 12.14 -8.03
C LYS A 31 8.36 12.32 -9.27
N ARG A 32 7.62 11.28 -9.64
CA ARG A 32 6.61 11.31 -10.70
C ARG A 32 5.24 10.99 -10.14
N GLU A 33 4.21 11.24 -10.95
CA GLU A 33 2.84 10.82 -10.62
C GLU A 33 2.71 9.29 -10.76
N PRO A 34 2.05 8.60 -9.81
CA PRO A 34 1.78 7.17 -9.91
C PRO A 34 0.61 6.88 -10.85
N GLU A 35 0.62 5.71 -11.48
CA GLU A 35 -0.51 5.20 -12.27
C GLU A 35 -1.15 4.00 -11.56
N PHE A 36 -2.35 4.18 -11.00
CA PHE A 36 -3.06 3.13 -10.29
C PHE A 36 -4.06 2.39 -11.19
N GLU A 37 -4.06 1.06 -11.10
CA GLU A 37 -4.90 0.19 -11.94
C GLU A 37 -5.86 -0.68 -11.12
N GLY A 38 -5.83 -0.59 -9.78
CA GLY A 38 -6.72 -1.31 -8.87
C GLY A 38 -6.32 -2.77 -8.65
N ARG A 39 -5.04 -3.10 -8.79
CA ARG A 39 -4.49 -4.47 -8.69
C ARG A 39 -3.22 -4.55 -7.84
#